data_AF-A0A0F9GH35-F1
#
_entry.id   AF-A0A0F9GH35-F1
#
_cell.length_a   1.000
_cell.length_b   1.000
_cell.length_c   1.000
_cell.angle_alpha   90.00
_cell.angle_beta   90.00
_cell.angle_gamma   90.00
#
_symmetry.space_group_name_H-M   'P 1'
#
loop_
_entity.id
_entity.type
_entity.pdbx_description
1 polymer ?
#
loop_
_entity_poly.entity_id
_entity_poly.type
_entity_poly.pdbx_seq_one_letter_code
_entity_poly.pdbx_strand_id
1 'polypeptide(L)'
;MVVKAKAKGTKKSVQDSTIPPDLASRWEMIVSEVTKRIFIKRKAMAKAIGQRPYQGLPVEASDLTARWAQIRHDTPALTEVLSGNATFKKDGKVFVPKALIESMLKTEKGFRKGGLD
;
A
#
# COMPACT_ATOMS: atom_id res chain seq x y z
N MET A 1 -4.47 1.24 54.37
CA MET A 1 -4.46 2.45 53.51
C MET A 1 -4.70 2.04 52.07
N VAL A 2 -5.55 2.79 51.38
CA VAL A 2 -6.34 2.39 50.19
C VAL A 2 -5.51 2.37 48.90
N VAL A 3 -5.53 1.24 48.18
CA VAL A 3 -5.10 1.14 46.78
C VAL A 3 -6.26 1.58 45.88
N LYS A 4 -6.12 2.73 45.20
CA LYS A 4 -7.05 3.18 44.14
C LYS A 4 -6.60 2.59 42.79
N ALA A 5 -7.21 1.48 42.37
CA ALA A 5 -7.16 1.06 40.98
C ALA A 5 -8.33 1.71 40.22
N LYS A 6 -8.01 2.68 39.34
CA LYS A 6 -8.95 3.24 38.35
C LYS A 6 -9.34 2.13 37.38
N ALA A 7 -10.53 1.55 37.54
CA ALA A 7 -11.13 0.69 36.52
C ALA A 7 -11.52 1.57 35.32
N LYS A 8 -10.71 1.48 34.25
CA LYS A 8 -11.03 2.00 32.92
C LYS A 8 -12.31 1.30 32.45
N GLY A 9 -13.43 2.02 32.44
CA GLY A 9 -14.70 1.53 31.94
C GLY A 9 -14.59 1.17 30.45
N THR A 10 -14.37 -0.10 30.16
CA THR A 10 -14.66 -0.69 28.86
C THR A 10 -16.18 -0.72 28.71
N LYS A 11 -16.75 0.30 28.06
CA LYS A 11 -18.14 0.23 27.59
C LYS A 11 -18.19 -0.88 26.51
N LYS A 12 -18.55 -2.09 26.93
CA LYS A 12 -19.05 -3.15 26.04
C LYS A 12 -20.30 -2.58 25.37
N SER A 13 -20.23 -2.30 24.07
CA SER A 13 -21.41 -2.00 23.27
C SER A 13 -22.23 -3.28 23.14
N VAL A 14 -23.23 -3.41 24.00
CA VAL A 14 -24.28 -4.40 23.86
C VAL A 14 -25.02 -4.07 22.57
N GLN A 15 -25.01 -5.00 21.64
CA GLN A 15 -25.88 -5.00 20.47
C GLN A 15 -27.29 -5.33 20.95
N ASP A 16 -27.98 -4.34 21.51
CA ASP A 16 -29.43 -4.46 21.67
C ASP A 16 -30.08 -4.00 20.37
N SER A 17 -30.88 -4.89 19.78
CA SER A 17 -31.74 -4.67 18.61
C SER A 17 -32.86 -3.63 18.84
N THR A 18 -32.68 -2.76 19.82
CA THR A 18 -33.65 -1.77 20.26
C THR A 18 -33.40 -0.47 19.52
N ILE A 19 -34.35 -0.06 18.67
CA ILE A 19 -34.31 1.24 18.00
C ILE A 19 -34.36 2.32 19.09
N PRO A 20 -33.36 3.22 19.18
CA PRO A 20 -33.36 4.25 20.20
C PRO A 20 -34.61 5.13 20.09
N PRO A 21 -35.22 5.57 21.20
CA PRO A 21 -36.42 6.39 21.14
C PRO A 21 -36.12 7.81 20.65
N ASP A 22 -34.93 8.32 20.96
CA ASP A 22 -34.50 9.68 20.67
C ASP A 22 -33.88 9.83 19.26
N LEU A 23 -34.11 10.99 18.65
CA LEU A 23 -33.73 11.30 17.28
C LEU A 23 -32.21 11.37 17.11
N ALA A 24 -31.48 11.95 18.07
CA ALA A 24 -30.02 12.00 18.03
C ALA A 24 -29.41 10.60 18.11
N SER A 25 -29.93 9.76 19.00
CA SER A 25 -29.48 8.37 19.16
C SER A 25 -29.75 7.51 17.91
N ARG A 26 -30.86 7.77 17.19
CA ARG A 26 -31.14 7.13 15.89
C ARG A 26 -30.14 7.54 14.82
N TRP A 27 -29.76 8.81 14.76
CA TRP A 27 -28.72 9.27 13.83
C TRP A 27 -27.37 8.63 14.12
N GLU A 28 -26.97 8.53 15.39
CA GLU A 28 -25.74 7.84 15.78
C GLU A 28 -25.76 6.36 15.36
N MET A 29 -26.90 5.69 15.55
CA MET A 29 -27.08 4.31 15.10
C MET A 29 -26.91 4.18 13.59
N ILE A 30 -27.59 5.02 12.80
CA ILE A 30 -27.51 5.03 11.34
C ILE A 30 -26.07 5.30 10.87
N VAL A 31 -25.41 6.31 11.42
CA VAL A 31 -24.02 6.65 11.06
C VAL A 31 -23.08 5.50 11.40
N SER A 32 -23.27 4.84 12.55
CA SER A 32 -22.47 3.68 12.94
C SER A 32 -22.63 2.50 11.97
N GLU A 33 -23.86 2.23 11.51
CA GLU A 33 -24.14 1.16 10.55
C GLU A 33 -23.59 1.47 9.16
N VAL A 34 -23.77 2.71 8.69
CA VAL A 34 -23.22 3.18 7.41
C VAL A 34 -21.71 3.08 7.43
N THR A 35 -21.06 3.49 8.53
CA THR A 35 -19.59 3.41 8.67
C THR A 35 -19.11 1.96 8.61
N LYS A 36 -19.80 1.02 9.28
CA LYS A 36 -19.49 -0.42 9.19
C LYS A 36 -19.62 -0.93 7.75
N ARG A 37 -20.70 -0.55 7.04
CA ARG A 37 -20.91 -0.96 5.64
C ARG A 37 -19.84 -0.39 4.71
N ILE A 38 -19.47 0.89 4.87
CA ILE A 38 -18.39 1.52 4.10
C ILE A 38 -17.06 0.81 4.36
N PHE A 39 -16.76 0.49 5.62
CA PHE A 39 -15.53 -0.20 5.99
C PHE A 39 -15.44 -1.59 5.37
N ILE A 40 -16.53 -2.36 5.38
CA ILE A 40 -16.60 -3.68 4.74
C ILE A 40 -16.39 -3.55 3.23
N LYS A 41 -17.06 -2.60 2.56
CA LYS A 41 -16.87 -2.34 1.13
C LYS A 41 -15.42 -1.95 0.82
N ARG A 42 -14.83 -1.06 1.61
CA ARG A 42 -13.43 -0.64 1.46
C ARG A 42 -12.46 -1.81 1.61
N LYS A 43 -12.70 -2.71 2.56
CA LYS A 43 -11.89 -3.92 2.76
C LYS A 43 -12.05 -4.90 1.59
N ALA A 44 -13.25 -5.07 1.06
CA ALA A 44 -13.51 -5.89 -0.12
C ALA A 44 -12.82 -5.31 -1.37
N MET A 45 -12.93 -4.00 -1.60
CA MET A 45 -12.22 -3.29 -2.67
C MET A 45 -10.70 -3.42 -2.49
N ALA A 46 -10.16 -3.18 -1.30
CA ALA A 46 -8.74 -3.35 -1.03
C ALA A 46 -8.25 -4.78 -1.23
N LYS A 47 -9.07 -5.80 -0.91
CA LYS A 47 -8.76 -7.21 -1.16
C LYS A 47 -8.79 -7.54 -2.65
N ALA A 48 -9.76 -7.01 -3.40
CA ALA A 48 -9.88 -7.19 -4.84
C ALA A 48 -8.75 -6.48 -5.61
N ILE A 49 -8.35 -5.31 -5.14
CA ILE A 49 -7.21 -4.53 -5.68
C ILE A 49 -5.86 -5.15 -5.26
N GLY A 50 -5.80 -5.81 -4.09
CA GLY A 50 -4.59 -6.38 -3.49
C GLY A 50 -3.77 -5.36 -2.67
N GLN A 51 -2.71 -5.82 -1.99
CA GLN A 51 -1.69 -4.94 -1.39
C GLN A 51 -0.82 -4.33 -2.49
N ARG A 52 -1.36 -3.41 -3.28
CA ARG A 52 -0.52 -2.57 -4.14
C ARG A 52 -0.38 -1.19 -3.49
N PRO A 53 0.83 -0.75 -3.08
CA PRO A 53 1.07 0.69 -3.11
C PRO A 53 0.78 1.13 -4.54
N TYR A 54 0.06 2.25 -4.72
CA TYR A 54 -0.32 2.79 -6.03
C TYR A 54 0.87 2.71 -7.01
N GLN A 55 0.87 1.67 -7.85
CA GLN A 55 1.72 1.50 -9.01
C GLN A 55 0.70 1.44 -10.13
N GLY A 56 0.82 2.34 -11.12
CA GLY A 56 -0.20 2.64 -12.12
C GLY A 56 -0.66 1.46 -12.99
N LEU A 57 -1.09 1.75 -14.22
CA LEU A 57 -1.48 0.70 -15.17
C LEU A 57 -0.40 -0.39 -15.24
N PRO A 58 -0.78 -1.69 -15.32
CA PRO A 58 0.17 -2.74 -15.61
C PRO A 58 0.91 -2.37 -16.89
N VAL A 59 2.24 -2.26 -16.79
CA VAL A 59 3.11 -1.94 -17.92
C VAL A 59 3.52 -3.27 -18.55
N GLU A 60 3.38 -3.37 -19.87
CA GLU A 60 3.79 -4.55 -20.62
C GLU A 60 5.31 -4.76 -20.53
N ALA A 61 5.75 -6.01 -20.63
CA ALA A 61 7.17 -6.34 -20.51
C ALA A 61 8.02 -5.69 -21.62
N SER A 62 7.44 -5.47 -22.80
CA SER A 62 8.04 -4.73 -23.92
C SER A 62 8.38 -3.30 -23.53
N ASP A 63 7.45 -2.61 -22.87
CA ASP A 63 7.59 -1.20 -22.52
C ASP A 63 8.65 -1.01 -21.43
N LEU A 64 8.71 -1.93 -20.47
CA LEU A 64 9.78 -1.94 -19.47
C LEU A 64 11.16 -2.15 -20.10
N THR A 65 11.23 -2.99 -21.14
CA THR A 65 12.46 -3.27 -21.88
C THR A 65 12.90 -2.04 -22.69
N ALA A 66 11.97 -1.38 -23.38
CA ALA A 66 12.22 -0.16 -24.12
C ALA A 66 12.67 1.00 -23.21
N ARG A 67 12.02 1.18 -22.06
CA ARG A 67 12.43 2.18 -21.06
C ARG A 67 13.81 1.85 -20.48
N TRP A 68 14.09 0.57 -20.21
CA TRP A 68 15.42 0.16 -19.76
C TRP A 68 16.51 0.44 -20.81
N ALA A 69 16.23 0.22 -22.09
CA ALA A 69 17.16 0.50 -23.19
C ALA A 69 17.56 1.99 -23.24
N GLN A 70 16.61 2.89 -22.97
CA GLN A 70 16.84 4.34 -22.91
C GLN A 70 17.62 4.73 -21.66
N ILE A 71 17.22 4.22 -20.49
CA ILE A 71 17.73 4.68 -19.19
C ILE A 71 19.11 4.10 -18.87
N ARG A 72 19.45 2.91 -19.36
CA ARG A 72 20.70 2.22 -18.97
C ARG A 72 21.99 2.95 -19.33
N HIS A 73 21.92 3.86 -20.30
CA HIS A 73 23.05 4.69 -20.74
C HIS A 73 22.96 6.14 -20.27
N ASP A 74 21.85 6.52 -19.63
CA ASP A 74 21.58 7.86 -19.10
C ASP A 74 21.75 7.85 -17.58
N THR A 75 22.92 8.29 -17.12
CA THR A 75 23.27 8.29 -15.69
C THR A 75 22.29 9.10 -14.84
N PRO A 76 21.90 10.35 -15.21
CA PRO A 76 20.82 11.07 -14.55
C PRO A 76 19.51 10.27 -14.43
N ALA A 77 18.98 9.74 -15.54
CA ALA A 77 17.72 9.01 -15.52
C ALA A 77 17.80 7.73 -14.66
N LEU A 78 18.93 7.04 -14.70
CA LEU A 78 19.15 5.84 -13.89
C LEU A 78 19.19 6.17 -12.40
N THR A 79 19.81 7.29 -12.02
CA THR A 79 19.82 7.74 -10.62
C THR A 79 18.43 8.10 -10.12
N GLU A 80 17.60 8.72 -10.96
CA GLU A 80 16.21 9.04 -10.62
C GLU A 80 15.41 7.75 -10.34
N VAL A 81 15.48 6.76 -11.24
CA VAL A 81 14.79 5.47 -11.08
C VAL A 81 15.24 4.73 -9.82
N LEU A 82 16.55 4.69 -9.55
CA LEU A 82 17.07 4.05 -8.35
C LEU A 82 16.64 4.79 -7.09
N SER A 83 16.70 6.13 -7.10
CA SER A 83 16.33 6.94 -5.94
C SER A 83 14.83 6.87 -5.62
N GLY A 84 13.97 6.81 -6.64
CA GLY A 84 12.52 6.68 -6.46
C GLY A 84 12.07 5.31 -5.95
N ASN A 85 12.87 4.26 -6.17
CA ASN A 85 12.56 2.90 -5.74
C ASN A 85 13.36 2.44 -4.50
N ALA A 86 14.40 3.18 -4.11
CA ALA A 86 15.23 2.86 -2.96
C ALA A 86 14.80 3.66 -1.73
N THR A 87 14.95 3.04 -0.55
CA THR A 87 14.73 3.72 0.73
C THR A 87 16.08 4.13 1.32
N PHE A 88 16.31 5.43 1.44
CA PHE A 88 17.50 6.00 2.07
C PHE A 88 17.30 6.14 3.59
N LYS A 89 18.17 5.53 4.39
CA LYS A 89 18.21 5.77 5.84
C LYS A 89 19.13 6.93 6.17
N LYS A 90 18.86 7.59 7.31
CA LYS A 90 19.70 8.66 7.85
C LYS A 90 21.15 8.23 8.12
N ASP A 91 21.38 6.93 8.30
CA ASP A 91 22.71 6.32 8.51
C ASP A 91 23.53 6.15 7.21
N GLY A 92 23.07 6.69 6.08
CA GLY A 92 23.71 6.53 4.77
C GLY A 92 23.51 5.16 4.12
N LYS A 93 22.75 4.25 4.75
CA LYS A 93 22.41 2.94 4.18
C LYS A 93 21.25 3.05 3.20
N VAL A 94 21.37 2.39 2.05
CA VAL A 94 20.36 2.34 1.00
C VAL A 94 19.72 0.95 0.96
N PHE A 95 18.39 0.90 1.06
CA PHE A 95 17.62 -0.32 0.86
C PHE A 95 17.06 -0.33 -0.56
N VAL A 96 17.56 -1.23 -1.39
CA VAL A 96 17.05 -1.46 -2.73
C VAL A 96 16.23 -2.76 -2.74
N PRO A 97 14.99 -2.75 -3.24
CA PRO A 97 14.19 -3.96 -3.37
C PRO A 97 14.90 -5.01 -4.23
N LYS A 98 15.05 -6.24 -3.73
CA LYS A 98 15.69 -7.34 -4.46
C LYS A 98 15.03 -7.60 -5.82
N ALA A 99 13.70 -7.51 -5.88
CA ALA A 99 12.93 -7.69 -7.11
C ALA A 99 13.28 -6.68 -8.22
N LEU A 100 13.66 -5.44 -7.86
CA LEU A 100 14.10 -4.43 -8.83
C LEU A 100 15.46 -4.80 -9.43
N ILE A 101 16.41 -5.21 -8.59
CA ILE A 101 17.74 -5.62 -9.06
C ILE A 101 17.62 -6.84 -9.97
N GLU A 102 16.80 -7.82 -9.57
CA GLU A 102 16.57 -9.03 -10.37
C GLU A 102 15.94 -8.73 -11.73
N SER A 103 14.98 -7.81 -11.80
CA SER A 103 14.37 -7.42 -13.07
C SER A 103 15.36 -6.69 -13.98
N MET A 104 16.12 -5.73 -13.45
CA MET A 104 17.17 -5.02 -14.20
C MET A 104 18.23 -5.99 -14.74
N LEU A 105 18.69 -6.94 -13.91
CA LEU A 105 19.65 -7.97 -14.32
C LEU A 105 19.09 -8.89 -15.40
N LYS A 106 17.81 -9.26 -15.32
CA LYS A 106 17.16 -10.11 -16.31
C LYS A 106 17.07 -9.40 -17.66
N THR A 107 16.65 -8.14 -17.67
CA THR A 107 16.55 -7.33 -18.89
C THR A 107 17.92 -7.09 -19.51
N GLU A 108 18.93 -6.76 -18.71
CA GLU A 108 20.30 -6.56 -19.18
C GLU A 108 20.93 -7.84 -19.76
N LYS A 109 20.67 -9.00 -19.13
CA LYS A 109 21.07 -10.30 -19.69
C LYS A 109 20.38 -10.60 -21.02
N GLY A 110 19.13 -10.19 -21.20
CA GLY A 110 18.41 -10.34 -22.46
C GLY A 110 19.03 -9.51 -23.58
N PHE A 111 19.36 -8.24 -23.31
CA PHE A 111 20.06 -7.37 -24.26
C PHE A 111 21.44 -7.92 -24.65
N ARG A 112 22.22 -8.42 -23.69
CA ARG A 112 23.56 -8.98 -23.97
C ARG A 112 23.53 -10.27 -24.79
N LYS A 113 22.43 -11.01 -24.74
CA LYS A 113 22.26 -12.26 -25.49
C LYS A 113 21.64 -12.05 -26.88
N GLY A 114 21.32 -10.80 -27.27
CA GLY A 114 20.66 -10.48 -28.54
C GLY A 114 19.21 -11.00 -28.61
N GLY A 115 18.54 -11.19 -27.46
CA GLY A 115 17.20 -11.78 -27.39
C GLY A 115 16.07 -10.80 -27.12
N LEU A 116 16.33 -9.49 -27.19
CA LEU A 116 15.39 -8.40 -26.89
C LEU A 116 15.50 -7.28 -27.93
N ASP A 117 15.53 -7.65 -29.22
CA ASP A 117 15.32 -6.73 -30.35
C ASP A 117 13.85 -6.75 -30.79
#